data_AF-A0A7L3B2R9-F1
#
_entry.id   AF-A0A7L3B2R9-F1
#
_cell.length_a   1.000
_cell.length_b   1.000
_cell.length_c   1.000
_cell.angle_alpha   90.00
_cell.angle_beta   90.00
_cell.angle_gamma   90.00
#
_symmetry.space_group_name_H-M   'P 1'
#
loop_
_entity.id
_entity.type
_entity.pdbx_description
1 polymer ?
#
loop_
_entity_poly.entity_id
_entity_poly.type
_entity_poly.pdbx_seq_one_letter_code
_entity_poly.pdbx_strand_id
1 'polypeptide(L)'
;MNVSNNCSVTNLELYQHVRLIEFVLYILIFFFGALFNALALWVFFCKIKKWTETRVYVINLVFADCFVICTLPFMAYLLWNKSTRDELCQFIEAMYFINMVVSIYIISFISIDRYIAIKHPLKARTFRSPSKAALLCGLLWVSIIIGATLQLRQRHAALCFQKDTTASATLNLLSIFFVFT
;
A
#
# COMPACT_ATOMS: atom_id res chain seq x y z
N MET A 1 -2.39 -31.00 42.38
CA MET A 1 -3.12 -30.13 41.43
C MET A 1 -2.21 -29.94 40.23
N ASN A 2 -2.49 -30.61 39.10
CA ASN A 2 -1.64 -30.61 37.91
C ASN A 2 -2.29 -29.68 36.88
N VAL A 3 -1.90 -28.40 36.91
CA VAL A 3 -2.38 -27.38 35.99
C VAL A 3 -1.14 -26.78 35.31
N SER A 4 -1.24 -26.59 33.99
CA SER A 4 -0.42 -25.72 33.12
C SER A 4 0.85 -26.27 32.44
N ASN A 5 0.74 -27.31 31.60
CA ASN A 5 1.64 -27.50 30.43
C ASN A 5 0.93 -27.30 29.06
N ASN A 6 -0.39 -27.07 29.05
CA ASN A 6 -1.16 -26.91 27.80
C ASN A 6 -1.12 -25.50 27.20
N CYS A 7 -0.64 -24.48 27.94
CA CYS A 7 -0.52 -23.11 27.43
C CYS A 7 0.70 -22.88 26.53
N SER A 8 1.67 -23.80 26.45
CA SER A 8 2.86 -23.63 25.61
C SER A 8 2.75 -24.39 24.29
N VAL A 9 2.18 -25.60 24.31
CA VAL A 9 2.07 -26.47 23.12
C VAL A 9 1.04 -25.94 22.11
N THR A 10 -0.16 -25.55 22.57
CA THR A 10 -1.21 -25.00 21.70
C THR A 10 -0.80 -23.68 21.04
N ASN A 11 -0.08 -22.82 21.77
CA ASN A 11 0.45 -21.57 21.22
C ASN A 11 1.51 -21.84 20.14
N LEU A 12 2.40 -22.82 20.34
CA LEU A 12 3.44 -23.14 19.35
C LEU A 12 2.85 -23.66 18.03
N GLU A 13 1.88 -24.58 18.11
CA GLU A 13 1.19 -25.10 16.93
C GLU A 13 0.41 -24.00 16.21
N LEU A 14 -0.32 -23.17 16.96
CA LEU A 14 -1.04 -22.03 16.39
C LEU A 14 -0.09 -21.05 15.68
N TYR A 15 1.05 -20.69 16.28
CA TYR A 15 2.07 -19.82 15.65
C TYR A 15 2.63 -20.42 14.35
N GLN A 16 2.78 -21.74 14.30
CA GLN A 16 3.31 -22.43 13.14
C GLN A 16 2.27 -22.49 12.00
N HIS A 17 1.00 -22.76 12.32
CA HIS A 17 -0.10 -22.68 11.37
C HIS A 17 -0.30 -21.27 10.83
N VAL A 18 -0.26 -20.24 11.68
CA VAL A 18 -0.39 -18.84 11.26
C VAL A 18 0.73 -18.46 10.28
N ARG A 19 2.00 -18.76 10.61
CA ARG A 19 3.12 -18.47 9.69
C ARG A 19 3.01 -19.20 8.36
N LEU A 20 2.55 -20.45 8.37
CA LEU A 20 2.36 -21.22 7.15
C LEU A 20 1.25 -20.63 6.27
N ILE A 21 0.15 -20.19 6.88
CA ILE A 21 -0.93 -19.49 6.18
C ILE A 21 -0.43 -18.17 5.60
N GLU A 22 0.28 -17.35 6.38
CA GLU A 22 0.86 -16.09 5.92
C GLU A 22 1.80 -16.31 4.72
N PHE A 23 2.68 -17.30 4.80
CA PHE A 23 3.61 -17.65 3.72
C PHE A 23 2.87 -18.05 2.45
N VAL A 24 1.86 -18.91 2.55
CA VAL A 24 1.02 -19.31 1.41
C VAL A 24 0.31 -18.09 0.83
N LEU A 25 -0.28 -17.23 1.67
CA LEU A 25 -0.95 -16.01 1.21
C LEU A 25 0.03 -15.06 0.49
N TYR A 26 1.24 -14.87 1.00
CA TYR A 26 2.22 -14.01 0.33
C TYR A 26 2.65 -14.54 -1.03
N ILE A 27 2.82 -15.86 -1.18
CA ILE A 27 3.11 -16.46 -2.49
C ILE A 27 1.93 -16.28 -3.45
N LEU A 28 0.70 -16.51 -2.98
CA LEU A 28 -0.49 -16.35 -3.80
C LEU A 28 -0.67 -14.88 -4.23
N ILE A 29 -0.54 -13.94 -3.30
CA ILE A 29 -0.62 -12.51 -3.57
C ILE A 29 0.50 -12.09 -4.52
N PHE A 30 1.71 -12.62 -4.37
CA PHE A 30 2.80 -12.35 -5.29
C PHE A 30 2.46 -12.81 -6.71
N PHE A 31 2.03 -14.06 -6.87
CA PHE A 31 1.74 -14.63 -8.18
C PHE A 31 0.54 -13.96 -8.86
N PHE A 32 -0.60 -13.92 -8.18
CA PHE A 32 -1.82 -13.30 -8.74
C PHE A 32 -1.69 -11.79 -8.86
N GLY A 33 -1.05 -11.14 -7.89
CA GLY A 33 -0.77 -9.72 -7.93
C GLY A 33 0.11 -9.36 -9.12
N ALA A 34 1.22 -10.07 -9.35
CA ALA A 34 2.09 -9.84 -10.49
C ALA A 34 1.34 -10.06 -11.81
N LEU A 35 0.57 -11.15 -11.91
CA LEU A 35 -0.22 -11.47 -13.10
C LEU A 35 -1.24 -10.36 -13.41
N PHE A 36 -2.07 -9.97 -12.44
CA PHE A 36 -3.12 -8.98 -12.67
C PHE A 36 -2.57 -7.57 -12.88
N ASN A 37 -1.52 -7.17 -12.17
CA ASN A 37 -0.88 -5.87 -12.38
C ASN A 37 -0.15 -5.79 -13.72
N ALA A 38 0.53 -6.87 -14.16
CA ALA A 38 1.13 -6.93 -15.48
C ALA A 38 0.08 -6.86 -16.60
N LEU A 39 -1.04 -7.58 -16.44
CA LEU A 39 -2.16 -7.51 -17.37
C LEU A 39 -2.78 -6.10 -17.41
N ALA A 40 -2.93 -5.45 -16.25
CA ALA A 40 -3.41 -4.08 -16.17
C ALA A 40 -2.48 -3.13 -16.93
N LEU A 41 -1.17 -3.17 -16.67
CA LEU A 41 -0.16 -2.39 -17.42
C LEU A 41 -0.30 -2.64 -18.92
N TRP A 42 -0.33 -3.90 -19.34
CA TRP A 42 -0.48 -4.27 -20.75
C TRP A 42 -1.72 -3.65 -21.39
N VAL A 43 -2.89 -3.73 -20.73
CA VAL A 43 -4.12 -3.12 -21.24
C VAL A 43 -4.00 -1.59 -21.30
N PHE A 44 -3.46 -0.95 -20.27
CA PHE A 44 -3.33 0.51 -20.22
C PHE A 44 -2.30 1.04 -21.22
N PHE A 45 -1.22 0.32 -21.50
CA PHE A 45 -0.21 0.76 -22.47
C PHE A 45 -0.59 0.40 -23.91
N CYS A 46 -1.11 -0.80 -24.15
CA CYS A 46 -1.30 -1.32 -25.51
C CYS A 46 -2.73 -1.19 -26.05
N LYS A 47 -3.77 -1.23 -25.20
CA LYS A 47 -5.18 -1.20 -25.66
C LYS A 47 -5.80 0.20 -25.57
N ILE A 48 -5.47 0.97 -24.54
CA ILE A 48 -6.08 2.28 -24.30
C ILE A 48 -5.21 3.37 -24.93
N LYS A 49 -5.61 3.89 -26.09
CA LYS A 49 -4.86 4.96 -26.79
C LYS A 49 -5.05 6.35 -26.18
N LYS A 50 -6.20 6.61 -25.55
CA LYS A 50 -6.51 7.94 -24.99
C LYS A 50 -5.82 8.15 -23.64
N TRP A 51 -5.15 9.28 -23.46
CA TRP A 51 -4.67 9.74 -22.16
C TRP A 51 -5.81 10.43 -21.41
N THR A 52 -6.14 9.89 -20.23
CA THR A 52 -7.20 10.39 -19.35
C THR A 52 -6.65 10.48 -17.93
N GLU A 53 -7.32 11.23 -17.06
CA GLU A 53 -6.97 11.37 -15.64
C GLU A 53 -7.01 10.01 -14.95
N THR A 54 -8.07 9.23 -15.21
CA THR A 54 -8.21 7.88 -14.69
C THR A 54 -7.02 6.99 -15.09
N ARG A 55 -6.51 7.13 -16.33
CA ARG A 55 -5.32 6.38 -16.77
C ARG A 55 -4.08 6.76 -15.98
N VAL A 56 -3.86 8.05 -15.71
CA VAL A 56 -2.74 8.54 -14.89
C VAL A 56 -2.81 7.95 -13.49
N TYR A 57 -3.98 8.02 -12.86
CA TYR A 57 -4.21 7.49 -11.51
C TYR A 57 -3.96 6.00 -11.43
N VAL A 58 -4.52 5.23 -12.38
CA VAL A 58 -4.38 3.77 -12.37
C VAL A 58 -2.94 3.34 -12.69
N ILE A 59 -2.20 4.03 -13.56
CA ILE A 59 -0.78 3.73 -13.78
C ILE A 59 0.04 3.95 -12.50
N ASN A 60 -0.20 5.04 -11.77
CA ASN A 60 0.47 5.29 -10.49
C ASN A 60 0.14 4.22 -9.43
N LEU A 61 -1.11 3.77 -9.40
CA LEU A 61 -1.56 2.69 -8.52
C LEU A 61 -0.83 1.38 -8.83
N VAL A 62 -0.86 0.96 -10.10
CA VAL A 62 -0.22 -0.30 -10.51
C VAL A 62 1.30 -0.27 -10.27
N PHE A 63 1.93 0.90 -10.43
CA PHE A 63 3.34 1.07 -10.09
C PHE A 63 3.61 0.85 -8.59
N ALA A 64 2.77 1.40 -7.72
CA ALA A 64 2.87 1.20 -6.27
C ALA A 64 2.60 -0.27 -5.86
N ASP A 65 1.60 -0.91 -6.47
CA ASP A 65 1.29 -2.32 -6.24
C ASP A 65 2.45 -3.24 -6.66
N CYS A 66 3.06 -2.98 -7.83
CA CYS A 66 4.23 -3.72 -8.28
C CYS A 66 5.39 -3.64 -7.27
N PHE A 67 5.66 -2.48 -6.68
CA PHE A 67 6.71 -2.35 -5.67
C PHE A 67 6.44 -3.23 -4.45
N VAL A 68 5.21 -3.22 -3.92
CA VAL A 68 4.86 -4.06 -2.76
C VAL A 68 4.84 -5.55 -3.12
N ILE A 69 4.39 -5.90 -4.33
CA ILE A 69 4.45 -7.28 -4.79
C ILE A 69 5.89 -7.77 -4.81
N CYS A 70 6.82 -6.96 -5.31
CA CYS A 70 8.24 -7.30 -5.32
C CYS A 70 8.85 -7.45 -3.92
N THR A 71 8.30 -6.82 -2.87
CA THR A 71 8.80 -6.94 -1.49
C THR A 71 8.25 -8.16 -0.73
N LEU A 72 7.11 -8.73 -1.15
CA LEU A 72 6.52 -9.94 -0.56
C LEU A 72 7.47 -11.15 -0.41
N PRO A 73 8.29 -11.53 -1.42
CA PRO A 73 9.22 -12.65 -1.25
C PRO A 73 10.30 -12.38 -0.20
N PHE A 74 10.77 -11.12 -0.08
CA PHE A 74 11.71 -10.72 0.96
C PHE A 74 11.07 -10.72 2.36
N MET A 75 9.80 -10.33 2.43
CA MET A 75 9.00 -10.40 3.66
C MET A 75 8.87 -11.84 4.18
N ALA A 76 8.59 -12.79 3.28
CA ALA A 76 8.54 -14.21 3.61
C ALA A 76 9.87 -14.73 4.17
N TYR A 77 11.00 -14.29 3.61
CA TYR A 77 12.34 -14.61 4.09
C TYR A 77 12.62 -14.04 5.49
N LEU A 78 12.29 -12.77 5.73
CA LEU A 78 12.51 -12.12 7.03
C LEU A 78 11.68 -12.75 8.16
N LEU A 79 10.43 -13.14 7.88
CA LEU A 79 9.56 -13.82 8.83
C LEU A 79 10.06 -15.21 9.21
N TRP A 80 10.67 -15.92 8.26
CA TRP A 80 11.25 -17.24 8.51
C TRP A 80 12.47 -17.15 9.42
N ASN A 81 13.34 -16.17 9.19
CA ASN A 81 14.61 -16.06 9.90
C ASN A 81 14.54 -15.31 11.24
N LYS A 82 13.37 -14.81 11.65
CA LYS A 82 13.19 -13.94 12.82
C LYS A 82 14.20 -12.78 12.84
N SER A 83 14.38 -12.12 11.69
CA SER A 83 15.37 -11.04 11.57
C SER A 83 15.04 -9.91 12.54
N THR A 84 16.07 -9.35 13.18
CA THR A 84 15.96 -8.08 13.89
C THR A 84 15.56 -6.98 12.89
N ARG A 85 15.03 -5.83 13.38
CA ARG A 85 14.61 -4.72 12.50
C ARG A 85 15.83 -4.13 11.77
N ASP A 86 16.16 -4.72 10.63
CA ASP A 86 17.24 -4.36 9.72
C ASP A 86 16.76 -3.34 8.67
N GLU A 87 17.67 -2.88 7.82
CA GLU A 87 17.36 -1.92 6.75
C GLU A 87 16.33 -2.47 5.76
N LEU A 88 16.35 -3.79 5.52
CA LEU A 88 15.38 -4.47 4.66
C LEU A 88 13.98 -4.44 5.26
N CYS A 89 13.83 -4.75 6.54
CA CYS A 89 12.56 -4.64 7.25
C CYS A 89 12.00 -3.21 7.16
N GLN A 90 12.83 -2.19 7.42
CA GLN A 90 12.41 -0.79 7.35
C GLN A 90 11.95 -0.39 5.94
N PHE A 91 12.68 -0.85 4.92
CA PHE A 91 12.31 -0.63 3.53
C PHE A 91 10.97 -1.27 3.18
N ILE A 92 10.76 -2.52 3.60
CA ILE A 92 9.52 -3.25 3.35
C ILE A 92 8.34 -2.59 4.07
N GLU A 93 8.49 -2.21 5.35
CA GLU A 93 7.47 -1.46 6.11
C GLU A 93 7.09 -0.16 5.39
N ALA A 94 8.09 0.59 4.91
CA ALA A 94 7.86 1.82 4.17
C ALA A 94 7.09 1.58 2.87
N MET A 95 7.46 0.55 2.10
CA MET A 95 6.78 0.21 0.84
C MET A 95 5.31 -0.19 1.08
N TYR A 96 5.03 -0.99 2.11
CA TYR A 96 3.65 -1.33 2.47
C TYR A 96 2.83 -0.10 2.86
N PHE A 97 3.41 0.78 3.68
CA PHE A 97 2.75 2.02 4.08
C PHE A 97 2.46 2.91 2.87
N ILE A 98 3.47 3.11 2.01
CA ILE A 98 3.33 3.88 0.78
C ILE A 98 2.20 3.33 -0.08
N ASN A 99 2.19 2.02 -0.36
CA ASN A 99 1.18 1.43 -1.24
C ASN A 99 -0.23 1.54 -0.65
N MET A 100 -0.38 1.29 0.66
CA MET A 100 -1.66 1.45 1.36
C MET A 100 -2.19 2.87 1.17
N VAL A 101 -1.32 3.87 1.39
CA VAL A 101 -1.70 5.28 1.32
C VAL A 101 -2.01 5.70 -0.12
N VAL A 102 -1.13 5.40 -1.07
CA VAL A 102 -1.35 5.68 -2.51
C VAL A 102 -2.66 5.06 -2.97
N SER A 103 -2.93 3.80 -2.63
CA SER A 103 -4.15 3.08 -3.01
C SER A 103 -5.41 3.79 -2.53
N ILE A 104 -5.46 4.19 -1.26
CA ILE A 104 -6.62 4.87 -0.68
C ILE A 104 -6.89 6.21 -1.38
N TYR A 105 -5.87 7.03 -1.60
CA TYR A 105 -6.04 8.33 -2.25
C TYR A 105 -6.42 8.19 -3.72
N ILE A 106 -5.79 7.28 -4.46
CA ILE A 106 -6.08 7.06 -5.87
C ILE A 106 -7.54 6.58 -6.05
N ILE A 107 -7.99 5.61 -5.27
CA ILE A 107 -9.38 5.13 -5.32
C ILE A 107 -10.35 6.25 -4.96
N SER A 108 -9.99 7.09 -3.98
CA SER A 108 -10.80 8.25 -3.59
C SER A 108 -10.90 9.28 -4.72
N PHE A 109 -9.78 9.64 -5.35
CA PHE A 109 -9.77 10.56 -6.48
C PHE A 109 -10.56 10.02 -7.67
N ILE A 110 -10.46 8.72 -7.97
CA ILE A 110 -11.28 8.08 -9.01
C ILE A 110 -12.78 8.17 -8.65
N SER A 111 -13.13 7.93 -7.39
CA SER A 111 -14.52 8.00 -6.91
C SER A 111 -15.08 9.42 -7.01
N ILE A 112 -14.30 10.42 -6.59
CA ILE A 112 -14.66 11.84 -6.69
C ILE A 112 -14.82 12.26 -8.16
N ASP A 113 -13.88 11.90 -9.03
CA ASP A 113 -13.97 12.15 -10.47
C ASP A 113 -15.26 11.58 -11.08
N ARG A 114 -15.59 10.33 -10.74
CA ARG A 114 -16.82 9.67 -11.21
C ARG A 114 -18.07 10.37 -10.67
N TYR A 115 -18.08 10.75 -9.40
CA TYR A 115 -19.19 11.48 -8.80
C TYR A 115 -19.43 12.84 -9.48
N ILE A 116 -18.38 13.64 -9.69
CA ILE A 116 -18.47 14.95 -10.37
C ILE A 116 -18.94 14.78 -11.81
N ALA A 117 -18.47 13.76 -12.52
CA ALA A 117 -18.88 13.50 -13.90
C ALA A 117 -20.36 13.16 -14.04
N ILE A 118 -20.92 12.44 -13.06
CA ILE A 118 -22.34 12.05 -13.05
C ILE A 118 -23.21 13.26 -12.66
N LYS A 119 -22.84 13.97 -11.58
CA LYS A 119 -23.69 15.03 -11.00
C LYS A 119 -23.51 16.40 -11.67
N HIS A 120 -22.31 16.69 -12.18
CA HIS A 120 -21.93 18.00 -12.71
C HIS A 120 -21.11 17.89 -14.01
N PRO A 121 -21.72 17.41 -15.12
CA PRO A 121 -21.01 17.10 -16.37
C PRO A 121 -20.29 18.31 -16.99
N LEU A 122 -20.86 19.53 -16.87
CA LEU A 122 -20.22 20.76 -17.35
C LEU A 122 -18.99 21.15 -16.51
N LYS A 123 -19.03 20.95 -15.19
CA LYS A 123 -17.90 21.22 -14.28
C LYS A 123 -16.81 20.15 -14.44
N ALA A 124 -17.20 18.90 -14.69
CA ALA A 124 -16.28 17.79 -14.95
C ALA A 124 -15.39 18.05 -16.17
N ARG A 125 -15.93 18.64 -17.25
CA ARG A 125 -15.15 18.95 -18.46
C ARG A 125 -14.01 19.94 -18.21
N THR A 126 -14.17 20.87 -17.28
CA THR A 126 -13.15 21.89 -16.94
C THR A 126 -12.14 21.39 -15.90
N PHE A 127 -12.56 20.48 -15.03
CA PHE A 127 -11.69 19.89 -13.99
C PHE A 127 -10.83 18.74 -14.50
N ARG A 128 -11.33 17.97 -15.47
CA ARG A 128 -10.62 16.84 -16.09
C ARG A 128 -9.48 17.32 -16.97
N SER A 129 -8.28 17.31 -16.40
CA SER A 129 -7.03 17.43 -17.15
C SER A 129 -6.01 16.38 -16.66
N PRO A 130 -5.41 15.58 -17.56
CA PRO A 130 -4.41 14.57 -17.18
C PRO A 130 -3.16 15.21 -16.55
N SER A 131 -2.82 16.45 -16.92
CA SER A 131 -1.71 17.18 -16.31
C SER A 131 -1.97 17.52 -14.84
N LYS A 132 -3.21 17.90 -14.49
CA LYS A 132 -3.60 18.12 -13.08
C LYS A 132 -3.56 16.82 -12.28
N ALA A 133 -4.02 15.72 -12.87
CA ALA A 133 -3.95 14.40 -12.25
C ALA A 133 -2.49 13.97 -11.99
N ALA A 134 -1.58 14.22 -12.94
CA ALA A 134 -0.15 13.94 -12.78
C ALA A 134 0.48 14.79 -11.67
N LEU A 135 0.14 16.09 -11.61
CA LEU A 135 0.61 16.98 -10.53
C LEU A 135 0.13 16.49 -9.16
N LEU A 136 -1.15 16.15 -9.03
CA LEU A 136 -1.72 15.61 -7.78
C LEU A 136 -1.03 14.31 -7.35
N CYS A 137 -0.77 13.39 -8.29
CA CYS A 137 -0.01 12.18 -8.01
C CYS A 137 1.41 12.51 -7.53
N GLY A 138 2.10 13.44 -8.20
CA GLY A 138 3.45 13.86 -7.82
C GLY A 138 3.51 14.45 -6.40
N LEU A 139 2.57 15.35 -6.07
CA LEU A 139 2.47 15.93 -4.72
C LEU A 139 2.17 14.86 -3.68
N LEU A 140 1.25 13.94 -4.00
CA LEU A 140 0.93 12.81 -3.13
C LEU A 140 2.17 11.95 -2.84
N TRP A 141 2.94 11.57 -3.86
CA TRP A 141 4.18 10.80 -3.70
C TRP A 141 5.17 11.52 -2.78
N VAL A 142 5.40 12.81 -2.99
CA VAL A 142 6.32 13.61 -2.15
C VAL A 142 5.85 13.63 -0.70
N SER A 143 4.56 13.91 -0.46
CA SER A 143 3.99 13.92 0.90
C SER A 143 4.13 12.57 1.60
N ILE A 144 3.87 11.48 0.89
CA ILE A 144 3.97 10.13 1.45
C ILE A 144 5.44 9.79 1.76
N ILE A 145 6.38 10.09 0.86
CA ILE A 145 7.80 9.82 1.10
C ILE A 145 8.30 10.57 2.33
N ILE A 146 7.93 11.85 2.49
CA ILE A 146 8.27 12.64 3.67
C ILE A 146 7.65 11.99 4.92
N GLY A 147 6.36 11.65 4.89
CA GLY A 147 5.67 11.00 6.01
C GLY A 147 6.30 9.66 6.40
N ALA A 148 6.62 8.82 5.42
CA ALA A 148 7.27 7.53 5.63
C ALA A 148 8.66 7.71 6.24
N THR A 149 9.45 8.67 5.76
CA THR A 149 10.80 8.95 6.30
C THR A 149 10.74 9.45 7.75
N LEU A 150 9.80 10.34 8.04
CA LEU A 150 9.57 10.84 9.41
C LEU A 150 9.12 9.71 10.34
N GLN A 151 8.24 8.84 9.86
CA GLN A 151 7.74 7.70 10.62
C GLN A 151 8.84 6.68 10.92
N LEU A 152 9.68 6.36 9.91
CA LEU A 152 10.84 5.48 10.11
C LEU A 152 11.80 6.05 11.15
N ARG A 153 12.04 7.37 11.13
CA ARG A 153 12.90 8.08 12.09
C ARG A 153 12.32 8.13 13.51
N GLN A 154 11.00 8.26 13.65
CA GLN A 154 10.35 8.35 14.96
C GLN A 154 10.06 6.97 15.59
N ARG A 155 10.00 5.91 14.80
CA ARG A 155 9.74 4.56 15.31
C ARG A 155 10.96 4.00 16.06
N HIS A 156 10.80 3.82 17.37
CA HIS A 156 11.70 3.03 18.22
C HIS A 156 11.17 1.59 18.40
N ALA A 157 10.89 0.89 17.30
CA ALA A 157 10.48 -0.52 17.34
C ALA A 157 11.72 -1.44 17.31
N ALA A 158 11.76 -2.45 18.19
CA ALA A 158 12.82 -3.47 18.23
C ALA A 158 12.57 -4.63 17.24
N LEU A 159 11.33 -4.80 16.80
CA LEU A 159 10.88 -5.90 15.93
C LEU A 159 10.19 -5.34 14.68
N CYS A 160 10.31 -6.10 13.58
CA CYS A 160 9.65 -5.80 12.31
C CYS A 160 8.13 -5.93 12.43
N PHE A 161 7.36 -5.02 11.83
CA PHE A 161 5.89 -4.99 11.80
C PHE A 161 5.21 -4.90 13.17
N GLN A 162 5.94 -4.49 14.21
CA GLN A 162 5.31 -4.24 15.50
C GLN A 162 4.31 -3.08 15.35
N LYS A 163 3.05 -3.35 15.70
CA LYS A 163 1.97 -2.38 15.58
C LYS A 163 2.07 -1.36 16.72
N ASP A 164 2.70 -0.23 16.47
CA ASP A 164 2.64 0.90 17.38
C ASP A 164 1.27 1.58 17.29
N THR A 165 0.60 1.78 18.43
CA THR A 165 -0.62 2.58 18.58
C THR A 165 -0.31 4.06 18.34
N THR A 166 -0.06 4.43 17.10
CA THR A 166 0.26 5.82 16.72
C THR A 166 -0.93 6.44 16.01
N ALA A 167 -1.79 7.08 16.82
CA ALA A 167 -2.90 7.91 16.36
C ALA A 167 -2.47 9.14 15.53
N SER A 168 -1.17 9.47 15.47
CA SER A 168 -0.62 10.62 14.75
C SER A 168 -0.60 10.45 13.23
N ALA A 169 -0.38 9.24 12.70
CA ALA A 169 -0.29 9.01 11.26
C ALA A 169 -1.67 9.18 10.58
N THR A 170 -2.74 8.68 11.21
CA THR A 170 -4.11 8.77 10.70
C THR A 170 -4.61 10.22 10.62
N LEU A 171 -4.22 11.08 11.58
CA LEU A 171 -4.59 12.50 11.60
C LEU A 171 -3.86 13.33 10.53
N ASN A 172 -2.59 13.03 10.26
CA ASN A 172 -1.82 13.65 9.16
C ASN A 172 -2.29 13.18 7.78
N LEU A 173 -2.80 11.97 7.66
CA LEU A 173 -3.41 11.46 6.42
C LEU A 173 -4.75 12.13 6.13
N LEU A 174 -5.61 12.30 7.14
CA LEU A 174 -6.86 13.02 6.97
C LEU A 174 -6.62 14.47 6.53
N SER A 175 -5.62 15.17 7.08
CA SER A 175 -5.31 16.55 6.67
C SER A 175 -4.83 16.64 5.22
N ILE A 176 -4.03 15.69 4.73
CA ILE A 176 -3.61 15.64 3.32
C ILE A 176 -4.81 15.47 2.36
N PHE A 177 -5.82 14.69 2.76
CA PHE A 177 -7.05 14.53 1.97
C PHE A 177 -7.79 15.85 1.76
N PHE A 178 -7.89 16.67 2.82
CA PHE A 178 -8.49 18.01 2.78
C PHE A 178 -7.63 19.05 2.06
N VAL A 179 -6.31 18.85 1.96
CA VAL A 179 -5.42 19.75 1.19
C VAL A 179 -5.62 19.56 -0.32
N PHE A 180 -5.97 18.35 -0.76
CA PHE A 180 -6.12 18.02 -2.19
C PHE A 180 -7.57 18.00 -2.70
N THR A 181 -8.58 18.14 -1.84
CA THR A 181 -10.02 18.14 -2.18
C THR A 181 -10.64 19.51 -1.97
#